data_AF-A0A165K086-F1
#
_entry.id   AF-A0A165K086-F1
#
_cell.length_a   1.000
_cell.length_b   1.000
_cell.length_c   1.000
_cell.angle_alpha   90.00
_cell.angle_beta   90.00
_cell.angle_gamma   90.00
#
_symmetry.space_group_name_H-M   'P 1'
#
loop_
_entity.id
_entity.type
_entity.pdbx_description
1 polymer ?
#
loop_
_entity_poly.entity_id
_entity_poly.type
_entity_poly.pdbx_seq_one_letter_code
_entity_poly.pdbx_strand_id
1 'polypeptide(L)'
;MTYLLTGLATLGAGLFFYLTLNNQQWLKQPLSSRCRPLALVVLVASVAGWMFLMDSKAGFFAVLVVLMLVFGTLPLLSLLKTGEGK
;
A
#
# COMPACT_ATOMS: atom_id res chain seq x y z
N MET A 1 -4.57 11.06 -16.95
CA MET A 1 -5.03 11.50 -15.60
C MET A 1 -5.53 10.34 -14.75
N THR A 2 -6.38 9.45 -15.29
CA THR A 2 -6.91 8.25 -14.61
C THR A 2 -5.82 7.36 -14.03
N TYR A 3 -4.77 7.00 -14.78
CA TYR A 3 -3.67 6.14 -14.27
C TYR A 3 -2.96 6.70 -13.03
N LEU A 4 -2.82 8.02 -12.93
CA LEU A 4 -2.17 8.69 -11.82
C LEU A 4 -3.04 8.60 -10.55
N LEU A 5 -4.35 8.82 -10.70
CA LEU A 5 -5.32 8.64 -9.61
C LEU A 5 -5.40 7.17 -9.16
N THR A 6 -5.43 6.22 -10.10
CA THR A 6 -5.45 4.79 -9.77
C THR A 6 -4.17 4.37 -9.05
N GLY A 7 -3.01 4.88 -9.50
CA GLY A 7 -1.73 4.66 -8.83
C GLY A 7 -1.68 5.23 -7.41
N LEU A 8 -2.16 6.47 -7.21
CA LEU A 8 -2.29 7.06 -5.87
C LEU A 8 -3.25 6.26 -4.98
N ALA A 9 -4.35 5.77 -5.54
CA ALA A 9 -5.29 4.91 -4.81
C ALA A 9 -4.63 3.59 -4.39
N THR A 10 -3.80 2.97 -5.26
CA THR A 10 -3.06 1.74 -4.92
C THR A 10 -2.01 2.00 -3.84
N LEU A 11 -1.28 3.12 -3.92
CA LEU A 11 -0.33 3.54 -2.88
C LEU A 11 -1.04 3.76 -1.54
N GLY A 12 -2.18 4.47 -1.55
CA GLY A 12 -3.00 4.69 -0.37
C GLY A 12 -3.54 3.39 0.22
N ALA A 13 -3.99 2.46 -0.63
CA ALA A 13 -4.48 1.14 -0.21
C ALA A 13 -3.37 0.29 0.43
N GLY A 14 -2.19 0.25 -0.20
CA GLY A 14 -1.02 -0.47 0.31
C GLY A 14 -0.53 0.12 1.64
N LEU A 15 -0.49 1.44 1.74
CA LEU A 15 -0.14 2.15 2.98
C LEU A 15 -1.18 1.89 4.07
N PHE A 16 -2.47 2.01 3.76
CA PHE A 16 -3.54 1.75 4.71
C PHE A 16 -3.51 0.29 5.21
N PHE A 17 -3.23 -0.67 4.34
CA PHE A 17 -3.00 -2.06 4.73
C PHE A 17 -1.76 -2.20 5.64
N TYR A 18 -0.64 -1.58 5.28
CA TYR A 18 0.58 -1.59 6.10
C TYR A 18 0.34 -1.03 7.51
N LEU A 19 -0.42 0.07 7.63
CA LEU A 19 -0.74 0.68 8.91
C LEU A 19 -1.72 -0.14 9.76
N THR A 20 -2.37 -1.17 9.20
CA THR A 20 -3.15 -2.14 9.99
C THR A 20 -2.31 -3.32 10.51
N LEU A 21 -1.07 -3.48 10.01
CA LEU A 21 -0.18 -4.54 10.48
C LEU A 21 0.41 -4.18 11.83
N ASN A 22 0.43 -5.17 12.72
CA ASN A 22 0.98 -5.00 14.07
C ASN A 22 2.52 -4.85 14.05
N ASN A 23 3.17 -5.33 12.98
CA ASN A 23 4.62 -5.31 12.82
C ASN A 23 5.15 -4.03 12.14
N GLN A 24 4.36 -2.95 12.16
CA GLN A 24 4.77 -1.68 11.58
C GLN A 24 5.72 -0.94 12.52
N GLN A 25 6.75 -0.32 11.98
CA GLN A 25 7.72 0.48 12.74
C GLN A 25 7.45 1.99 12.66
N TRP A 26 6.38 2.41 11.99
CA TRP A 26 6.10 3.82 11.69
C TRP A 26 5.18 4.52 12.69
N LEU A 27 4.08 3.87 13.10
CA LEU A 27 3.15 4.37 14.13
C LEU A 27 3.44 3.72 15.47
N LYS A 28 3.41 4.53 16.55
CA LYS A 28 3.50 4.03 17.94
C LYS A 28 2.31 3.15 18.34
N GLN A 29 1.16 3.34 17.69
CA GLN A 29 0.00 2.48 17.84
C GLN A 29 -0.54 2.11 16.45
N PRO A 30 -0.68 0.81 16.14
CA PRO A 30 -1.22 0.38 14.86
C PRO A 30 -2.70 0.78 14.72
N LEU A 31 -3.17 0.97 13.48
CA LEU A 31 -4.60 1.10 13.24
C LEU A 31 -5.32 -0.16 13.73
N SER A 32 -6.55 0.04 14.24
CA SER A 32 -7.38 -1.05 14.74
C SER A 32 -7.47 -2.19 13.74
N SER A 33 -7.27 -3.42 14.19
CA SER A 33 -7.37 -4.62 13.34
C SER A 33 -8.74 -4.79 12.67
N ARG A 34 -9.77 -4.08 13.14
CA ARG A 34 -11.09 -3.98 12.48
C ARG A 34 -11.04 -3.25 11.13
N CYS A 35 -10.04 -2.40 10.91
CA CYS A 35 -9.84 -1.71 9.63
C CYS A 35 -9.12 -2.58 8.59
N ARG A 36 -8.52 -3.71 9.00
CA ARG A 36 -7.84 -4.66 8.12
C ARG A 36 -8.72 -5.20 6.98
N PRO A 37 -9.96 -5.69 7.22
CA PRO A 37 -10.84 -6.10 6.12
C PRO A 37 -11.17 -4.94 5.18
N LEU A 38 -11.33 -3.73 5.72
CA LEU A 38 -11.59 -2.54 4.91
C LEU A 38 -10.40 -2.20 4.01
N ALA A 39 -9.17 -2.30 4.53
CA ALA A 39 -7.95 -2.13 3.75
C ALA A 39 -7.82 -3.17 2.63
N LEU A 40 -8.21 -4.42 2.93
CA LEU A 40 -8.21 -5.51 1.97
C LEU A 40 -9.24 -5.26 0.85
N VAL A 41 -10.44 -4.80 1.19
CA VAL A 41 -11.48 -4.42 0.21
C VAL A 41 -11.00 -3.29 -0.70
N VAL A 42 -10.37 -2.24 -0.14
CA VAL A 42 -9.84 -1.12 -0.92
C VAL A 42 -8.71 -1.59 -1.85
N LEU A 43 -7.86 -2.51 -1.39
CA LEU A 43 -6.76 -3.06 -2.18
C LEU A 43 -7.28 -3.93 -3.34
N VAL A 44 -8.28 -4.79 -3.08
CA VAL A 44 -8.96 -5.58 -4.13
C VAL A 44 -9.67 -4.68 -5.14
N ALA A 45 -10.35 -3.64 -4.69
CA ALA A 45 -10.98 -2.65 -5.57
C ALA A 45 -9.94 -1.93 -6.45
N SER A 46 -8.75 -1.64 -5.90
CA SER A 46 -7.65 -1.03 -6.65
C SER A 46 -7.09 -1.98 -7.72
N VAL A 47 -6.95 -3.28 -7.41
CA VAL A 47 -6.58 -4.32 -8.39
C VAL A 47 -7.60 -4.40 -9.52
N ALA A 48 -8.89 -4.47 -9.18
CA ALA A 48 -9.96 -4.51 -10.17
C ALA A 48 -9.95 -3.25 -11.06
N GLY A 49 -9.69 -2.08 -10.48
CA GLY A 49 -9.54 -0.83 -11.22
C GLY A 49 -8.40 -0.87 -12.24
N TRP A 50 -7.23 -1.40 -11.85
CA TRP A 50 -6.09 -1.57 -12.77
C TRP A 50 -6.35 -2.59 -13.88
N MET A 51 -7.01 -3.71 -13.56
CA MET A 51 -7.40 -4.73 -14.54
C MET A 51 -8.50 -4.24 -15.50
N PHE A 52 -9.27 -3.23 -15.12
CA PHE A 52 -10.28 -2.61 -15.99
C PHE A 52 -9.69 -1.52 -16.89
N LEU A 53 -8.69 -0.76 -16.38
CA LEU A 53 -8.03 0.31 -17.11
C LEU A 53 -6.97 -0.18 -18.11
N MET A 54 -6.36 -1.33 -17.84
CA MET A 54 -5.33 -1.95 -18.68
C MET A 54 -5.68 -3.39 -19.02
N ASP A 55 -4.88 -4.02 -19.87
CA ASP A 55 -4.91 -5.47 -20.05
C ASP A 55 -4.77 -6.19 -18.70
N SER A 56 -5.54 -7.26 -18.48
CA SER A 56 -5.66 -7.91 -17.16
C SER A 56 -4.30 -8.33 -16.58
N LYS A 57 -3.37 -8.74 -17.43
CA LYS A 57 -2.00 -9.11 -17.01
C LYS A 57 -1.17 -7.89 -16.61
N ALA A 58 -1.27 -6.81 -17.38
CA ALA A 58 -0.55 -5.57 -17.12
C ALA A 58 -1.04 -4.89 -15.83
N GLY A 59 -2.36 -4.86 -15.61
CA GLY A 59 -2.96 -4.29 -14.40
C GLY A 59 -2.56 -5.04 -13.13
N PHE A 60 -2.57 -6.37 -13.17
CA PHE A 60 -2.13 -7.19 -12.03
C PHE A 60 -0.64 -6.96 -11.71
N PHE A 61 0.21 -6.91 -12.74
CA PHE A 61 1.63 -6.65 -12.58
C PHE A 61 1.90 -5.24 -12.01
N ALA A 62 1.18 -4.22 -12.49
CA ALA A 62 1.31 -2.86 -12.00
C ALA A 62 1.03 -2.77 -10.49
N VAL A 63 -0.03 -3.42 -10.01
CA VAL A 63 -0.36 -3.42 -8.57
C VAL A 63 0.68 -4.17 -7.75
N LEU A 64 1.19 -5.30 -8.25
CA LEU A 64 2.27 -6.03 -7.61
C LEU A 64 3.53 -5.19 -7.46
N VAL A 65 3.95 -4.49 -8.52
CA VAL A 65 5.12 -3.61 -8.50
C VAL A 65 4.92 -2.50 -7.48
N VAL A 66 3.75 -1.86 -7.45
CA VAL A 66 3.44 -0.81 -6.48
C VAL A 66 3.47 -1.36 -5.05
N LEU A 67 2.89 -2.53 -4.79
CA LEU A 67 2.91 -3.16 -3.47
C LEU A 67 4.32 -3.52 -3.03
N MET A 68 5.14 -4.09 -3.92
CA MET A 68 6.55 -4.38 -3.65
C MET A 68 7.33 -3.11 -3.32
N LEU A 69 7.12 -2.03 -4.07
CA LEU A 69 7.74 -0.73 -3.79
C LEU A 69 7.29 -0.19 -2.44
N VAL A 70 6.00 -0.21 -2.14
CA VAL A 70 5.46 0.28 -0.86
C VAL A 70 6.04 -0.53 0.31
N PHE A 71 5.93 -1.85 0.27
CA PHE A 71 6.43 -2.71 1.35
C PHE A 71 7.96 -2.79 1.43
N GLY A 72 8.68 -2.51 0.35
CA GLY A 72 10.15 -2.43 0.36
C GLY A 72 10.67 -1.07 0.84
N THR A 73 10.03 0.03 0.43
CA THR A 73 10.48 1.39 0.78
C THR A 73 10.03 1.84 2.18
N LEU A 74 8.85 1.42 2.64
CA LEU A 74 8.36 1.72 3.99
C LEU A 74 9.33 1.30 5.12
N PRO A 75 9.85 0.06 5.17
CA PRO A 75 10.82 -0.31 6.19
C PRO A 75 12.14 0.46 6.05
N LEU A 76 12.61 0.72 4.82
CA LEU A 76 13.78 1.56 4.56
C LEU A 76 13.62 2.98 5.14
N LEU A 77 12.48 3.62 4.87
CA LEU A 77 12.14 4.93 5.44
C LEU A 77 11.99 4.88 6.96
N SER A 78 11.47 3.78 7.49
CA SER A 78 11.35 3.57 8.94
C SER A 78 12.71 3.45 9.63
N LEU A 79 13.67 2.79 8.99
CA LEU A 79 15.05 2.69 9.47
C LEU A 79 15.75 4.05 9.44
N LEU A 80 15.60 4.81 8.34
CA LEU A 80 16.14 6.17 8.21
C LEU A 80 15.61 7.10 9.32
N LYS A 81 14.30 7.09 9.56
CA LYS A 81 13.66 7.86 10.64
C LYS A 81 14.21 7.52 12.03
N THR A 82 14.59 6.26 12.26
CA THR A 82 15.17 5.82 13.53
C THR A 82 16.64 6.23 13.65
N GLY A 83 17.35 6.34 12.53
CA GLY A 83 18.75 6.79 12.47
C GLY A 83 18.94 8.27 12.78
N GLU A 84 17.99 9.13 12.42
CA GLU A 84 18.03 10.58 12.74
C GLU A 84 17.75 10.92 14.21
N GLY A 85 17.35 9.93 15.03
CA GLY A 85 17.06 10.10 16.44
C GLY A 85 18.20 9.78 17.41
N LYS A 86 19.42 9.54 16.90
CA LYS A 86 20.65 9.34 17.69
C LYS A 86 21.66 10.42 17.36
#